data_AF-A0A7V2WH55-F1
#
_entry.id   AF-A0A7V2WH55-F1
#
_cell.length_a   1.000
_cell.length_b   1.000
_cell.length_c   1.000
_cell.angle_alpha   90.00
_cell.angle_beta   90.00
_cell.angle_gamma   90.00
#
_symmetry.space_group_name_H-M   'P 1'
#
loop_
_entity.id
_entity.type
_entity.pdbx_description
1 polymer ?
#
loop_
_entity_poly.entity_id
_entity_poly.type
_entity_poly.pdbx_seq_one_letter_code
_entity_poly.pdbx_strand_id
1 'polypeptide(L)' 'MNIGDELSTDWTIMNSINYDPKSDEIIVDMSDNYQHTIHNPVELVIEEDDQGIHSFTVKCSHGHLHIIKFRTVLALPD' A
#
# COMPACT_ATOMS: atom_id res chain seq x y z
N MET A 1 16.33 2.90 18.97
CA MET A 1 15.42 1.83 18.53
C MET A 1 14.10 2.52 18.23
N ASN A 2 13.96 3.02 17.00
CA ASN A 2 12.81 3.83 16.61
C ASN A 2 11.79 2.84 16.05
N ILE A 3 10.71 2.60 16.80
CA ILE A 3 9.57 1.83 16.30
C ILE A 3 9.00 2.66 15.16
N GLY A 4 8.96 2.06 13.97
CA GLY A 4 8.62 2.72 12.72
C GLY A 4 7.33 3.53 12.82
N ASP A 5 7.34 4.68 12.16
CA ASP A 5 6.19 5.56 12.00
C ASP A 5 5.05 4.81 11.30
N GLU A 6 4.22 4.15 12.09
CA GLU A 6 2.95 3.59 11.62
C GLU A 6 1.95 4.74 11.52
N LEU A 7 1.81 5.29 10.31
CA LEU A 7 0.83 6.33 10.03
C LEU A 7 -0.57 5.70 9.99
N SER A 8 -1.25 5.64 11.13
CA SER A 8 -2.67 5.27 11.20
C SER A 8 -3.53 6.45 10.75
N THR A 9 -3.93 6.46 9.48
CA THR A 9 -4.90 7.42 8.95
C THR A 9 -6.33 6.91 9.11
N ASP A 10 -7.31 7.81 9.00
CA ASP A 10 -8.67 7.39 8.71
C ASP A 10 -8.71 6.59 7.39
N TRP A 11 -9.67 5.68 7.30
CA TRP A 11 -9.81 4.82 6.12
C TRP A 11 -10.12 5.66 4.89
N THR A 12 -9.29 5.50 3.86
CA THR A 12 -9.45 6.21 2.59
C THR A 12 -9.49 5.22 1.43
N ILE A 13 -10.01 5.66 0.29
CA ILE A 13 -10.07 4.86 -0.93
C ILE A 13 -8.71 4.98 -1.63
N MET A 14 -8.07 3.83 -1.89
CA MET A 14 -6.92 3.76 -2.81
C MET A 14 -7.44 3.83 -4.25
N ASN A 15 -6.95 4.81 -5.00
CA ASN A 15 -7.34 5.05 -6.38
C ASN A 15 -6.44 4.29 -7.35
N SER A 16 -5.12 4.29 -7.12
CA SER A 16 -4.18 3.64 -8.03
C SER A 16 -2.86 3.28 -7.35
N ILE A 17 -2.13 2.35 -7.96
CA ILE A 17 -0.73 2.03 -7.66
C ILE A 17 0.05 2.00 -8.98
N ASN A 18 1.13 2.77 -9.07
CA ASN A 18 1.96 2.86 -10.27
C ASN A 18 3.43 2.71 -9.91
N TYR A 19 4.22 2.18 -10.84
CA TYR A 19 5.68 2.16 -10.73
C TYR A 19 6.29 3.06 -11.82
N ASP A 20 7.12 4.03 -11.43
CA ASP A 20 7.94 4.82 -12.34
C ASP A 20 9.37 4.26 -12.40
N PRO A 21 9.76 3.58 -13.50
CA PRO A 21 11.10 3.03 -13.63
C PRO A 21 12.18 4.10 -13.83
N LYS A 22 11.84 5.37 -14.12
CA LYS A 22 12.82 6.45 -14.28
C LYS A 22 13.30 6.98 -12.95
N SER A 23 12.40 7.10 -11.97
CA SER A 23 12.71 7.52 -10.61
C SER A 23 12.90 6.35 -9.64
N ASP A 24 12.57 5.13 -10.06
CA ASP A 24 12.55 3.92 -9.23
C ASP A 24 11.64 4.08 -8.01
N GLU A 25 10.38 4.43 -8.28
CA GLU A 25 9.39 4.77 -7.26
C GLU A 25 8.09 4.02 -7.48
N ILE A 26 7.52 3.49 -6.39
CA ILE A 26 6.09 3.12 -6.36
C ILE A 26 5.30 4.30 -5.80
N ILE A 27 4.24 4.67 -6.51
CA ILE A 27 3.34 5.75 -6.15
C ILE A 27 1.96 5.15 -5.88
N VAL A 28 1.47 5.32 -4.66
CA VAL A 28 0.12 4.92 -4.24
C VAL A 28 -0.73 6.19 -4.10
N ASP A 29 -1.72 6.32 -4.97
CA ASP A 29 -2.66 7.44 -4.94
C ASP A 29 -3.88 7.06 -4.11
N MET A 30 -4.22 7.91 -3.15
CA MET A 30 -5.40 7.79 -2.30
C MET A 30 -6.34 8.97 -2.55
N SER A 31 -7.57 8.88 -2.04
CA SER A 31 -8.51 10.00 -2.08
C SER A 31 -7.98 11.21 -1.31
N ASP A 32 -8.60 12.37 -1.51
CA ASP A 32 -8.24 13.65 -0.87
C ASP A 32 -6.81 14.14 -1.18
N ASN A 33 -6.28 13.76 -2.34
CA ASN A 33 -4.92 14.11 -2.81
C ASN A 33 -3.80 13.61 -1.90
N TYR A 34 -4.05 12.58 -1.08
CA TYR A 34 -2.98 11.91 -0.36
C TYR A 34 -2.22 10.97 -1.30
N GLN A 35 -0.90 11.09 -1.28
CA GLN A 35 -0.01 10.24 -2.05
C GLN A 35 1.02 9.62 -1.10
N HIS A 36 1.25 8.32 -1.27
CA HIS A 36 2.32 7.61 -0.58
C HIS A 36 3.35 7.14 -1.61
N THR A 37 4.52 7.77 -1.59
CA THR A 37 5.64 7.45 -2.49
C THR A 37 6.67 6.58 -1.79
N ILE A 38 7.04 5.47 -2.43
CA ILE A 38 7.99 4.49 -1.92
C ILE A 38 9.17 4.45 -2.87
N HIS A 39 10.33 4.92 -2.42
CA HIS A 39 11.55 5.00 -3.21
C HIS A 39 12.35 3.68 -3.16
N ASN A 40 12.97 3.31 -4.28
CA ASN A 40 13.83 2.15 -4.44
C ASN A 40 13.18 0.84 -3.95
N PRO A 41 12.01 0.46 -4.50
CA PRO A 41 11.33 -0.77 -4.15
C PRO A 41 12.16 -1.98 -4.61
N VAL A 42 12.36 -2.96 -3.71
CA VAL A 42 13.11 -4.18 -4.03
C VAL A 42 12.24 -5.42 -4.08
N GLU A 43 11.07 -5.37 -3.44
CA GLU A 43 10.14 -6.49 -3.36
C GLU A 43 8.72 -5.95 -3.16
N LEU A 44 7.76 -6.51 -3.90
CA LEU A 44 6.32 -6.31 -3.73
C LEU A 44 5.69 -7.67 -3.46
N VAL A 45 5.00 -7.80 -2.34
CA VAL A 45 4.25 -9.00 -1.96
C VAL A 45 2.77 -8.63 -1.92
N ILE A 46 1.93 -9.45 -2.56
CA ILE A 46 0.48 -9.28 -2.57
C ILE A 46 -0.11 -10.44 -1.75
N GLU A 47 -1.00 -10.10 -0.83
CA GLU A 47 -1.82 -11.06 -0.10
C GLU A 47 -3.22 -11.04 -0.69
N GLU A 48 -3.63 -12.15 -1.30
CA GLU A 48 -4.91 -12.30 -1.97
C GLU A 48 -5.48 -13.72 -1.74
N ASP A 49 -6.80 -13.83 -1.83
CA ASP A 49 -7.52 -15.09 -1.87
C ASP A 49 -8.68 -15.03 -2.90
N ASP A 50 -9.58 -16.01 -2.84
CA ASP A 50 -10.75 -16.09 -3.74
C ASP A 50 -11.72 -14.89 -3.63
N GLN A 51 -11.60 -14.05 -2.59
CA GLN A 51 -12.37 -12.82 -2.39
C GLN A 51 -11.66 -11.56 -2.90
N GLY A 52 -10.40 -11.69 -3.32
CA GLY A 52 -9.59 -10.60 -3.88
C GLY A 52 -8.37 -10.24 -3.03
N ILE A 53 -7.87 -9.02 -3.24
CA ILE A 53 -6.64 -8.54 -2.60
C ILE A 53 -6.95 -7.99 -1.20
N HIS A 54 -6.24 -8.49 -0.19
CA HIS A 54 -6.35 -8.07 1.21
C HIS A 54 -5.29 -7.07 1.60
N SER A 55 -4.07 -7.26 1.10
CA SER A 55 -2.96 -6.35 1.38
C SER A 55 -1.91 -6.39 0.28
N PHE A 56 -1.09 -5.34 0.24
CA PHE A 56 0.21 -5.42 -0.42
C PHE A 56 1.29 -4.81 0.47
N THR A 57 2.48 -5.40 0.38
CA THR A 57 3.66 -4.98 1.13
C THR A 57 4.79 -4.68 0.18
N VAL A 58 5.36 -3.48 0.29
CA VAL A 58 6.57 -3.10 -0.44
C VAL A 58 7.73 -3.03 0.52
N LYS A 59 8.80 -3.76 0.21
CA LYS A 59 10.10 -3.61 0.85
C LYS A 59 10.93 -2.64 0.02
N CYS A 60 11.52 -1.63 0.65
CA CYS A 60 12.48 -0.74 0.00
C CYS A 60 13.93 -1.13 0.32
N SER A 61 14.88 -0.62 -0.47
CA SER A 61 16.31 -0.88 -0.32
C SER A 61 16.89 -0.45 1.04
N HIS A 62 16.23 0.49 1.73
CA HIS A 62 16.58 0.97 3.06
C HIS A 62 16.11 0.02 4.18
N GLY A 63 15.41 -1.07 3.83
CA GLY A 63 14.92 -2.08 4.78
C GLY A 63 13.59 -1.73 5.43
N HIS A 64 12.90 -0.67 5.01
CA HIS A 64 11.54 -0.38 5.48
C HIS A 64 10.50 -1.25 4.75
N LEU A 65 9.44 -1.59 5.48
CA LEU A 65 8.25 -2.26 4.95
C LEU A 65 7.09 -1.27 4.94
N HIS A 66 6.51 -1.06 3.77
CA HIS A 66 5.31 -0.26 3.58
C HIS A 66 4.15 -1.22 3.35
N ILE A 67 3.22 -1.30 4.31
CA ILE A 67 2.11 -2.24 4.30
C ILE A 67 0.82 -1.46 4.07
N ILE A 68 0.09 -1.80 3.00
CA ILE A 68 -1.21 -1.24 2.69
C ILE A 68 -2.23 -2.36 2.85
N LYS A 69 -3.26 -2.13 3.69
CA LYS A 69 -4.32 -3.10 3.98
C LYS A 69 -5.65 -2.60 3.47
N PHE A 70 -6.39 -3.46 2.80
CA PHE A 70 -7.77 -3.19 2.37
C PHE A 70 -8.75 -3.68 3.43
N ARG A 71 -9.89 -2.99 3.54
CA ARG A 71 -11.03 -3.52 4.26
C ARG A 71 -11.79 -4.48 3.35
N THR A 72 -12.02 -5.68 3.83
CA THR A 72 -13.09 -6.52 3.29
C THR A 72 -14.42 -5.80 3.56
N VAL A 73 -15.06 -5.31 2.50
CA VAL A 73 -16.43 -4.85 2.61
C VAL A 73 -17.25 -6.11 2.84
N LEU A 74 -17.81 -6.28 4.03
CA LEU A 74 -18.79 -7.33 4.28
C LEU A 74 -19.92 -7.11 3.28
N ALA A 75 -20.06 -8.02 2.31
CA ALA A 75 -21.23 -8.03 1.44
C ALA A 75 -22.46 -8.07 2.36
N LEU A 76 -23.33 -7.07 2.23
CA LEU A 76 -24.64 -7.13 2.88
C LEU A 76 -25.36 -8.37 2.32
N PRO A 77 -25.96 -9.23 3.17
CA PRO A 77 -26.79 -10.32 2.69
C PRO A 77 -27.92 -9.76 1.83
N ASP A 78 -28.24 -10.42 0.72
CA ASP A 78 -29.41 -10.12 -0.12
C ASP A 78 -30.74 -10.12 0.67
#